data_AF-A0A4Q7V689-F1
#
_entry.id   AF-A0A4Q7V689-F1
#
_cell.length_a   1.000
_cell.length_b   1.000
_cell.length_c   1.000
_cell.angle_alpha   90.00
_cell.angle_beta   90.00
_cell.angle_gamma   90.00
#
_symmetry.space_group_name_H-M   'P 1'
#
loop_
_entity.id
_entity.type
_entity.pdbx_description
1 polymer ?
#
loop_
_entity_poly.entity_id
_entity_poly.type
_entity_poly.pdbx_seq_one_letter_code
_entity_poly.pdbx_strand_id
1 'polypeptide(L)'
;MSTGDLPQDRTVGSENGKQQDEPVTIRDRRRVDPVTGEARPDGAGDGVTAEAGSETAPGPAAGPGDGADPEVEKLTAEVAERTADLQRVSAEYANYRRRTDRDRESTQLSAKVSFVSDLLTVLDDFERAEQHGDLTGAFKSAADKVVGVVNKLGLEPFGIEGELFDPAIHEAVQHEPAEASGPTVTVLTAVLRRGYRISDRVLRPAMVTVQDRAENEVAPEVVAEAAEGGAEPADGGPGSGEPQNPA
;
A
#
# COMPACT_ATOMS: atom_id res chain seq x y z
N MET A 1 -79.31 4.57 -49.92
CA MET A 1 -77.95 4.00 -49.84
C MET A 1 -77.96 3.11 -48.60
N SER A 2 -78.44 1.87 -48.73
CA SER A 2 -77.65 0.67 -49.05
C SER A 2 -76.68 0.34 -47.90
N THR A 3 -77.13 -0.44 -46.91
CA THR A 3 -76.93 -1.90 -46.74
C THR A 3 -75.76 -2.12 -45.76
N GLY A 4 -76.03 -2.44 -44.50
CA GLY A 4 -75.99 -3.82 -43.96
C GLY A 4 -74.81 -3.86 -42.97
N ASP A 5 -74.76 -4.62 -41.88
CA ASP A 5 -75.49 -5.79 -41.43
C ASP A 5 -75.15 -5.98 -39.94
N LEU A 6 -76.09 -6.51 -39.17
CA LEU A 6 -75.98 -6.95 -37.76
C LEU A 6 -75.13 -8.25 -37.69
N PRO A 7 -74.53 -8.71 -36.56
CA PRO A 7 -75.32 -9.32 -35.48
C PRO A 7 -74.80 -9.28 -34.01
N GLN A 8 -75.79 -9.19 -33.12
CA GLN A 8 -76.08 -10.07 -31.97
C GLN A 8 -75.34 -9.95 -30.61
N ASP A 9 -76.25 -9.96 -29.63
CA ASP A 9 -76.21 -10.08 -28.18
C ASP A 9 -75.69 -11.44 -27.67
N ARG A 10 -75.45 -11.50 -26.35
CA ARG A 10 -75.35 -12.66 -25.43
C ARG A 10 -73.97 -13.13 -24.96
N THR A 11 -73.73 -12.85 -23.68
CA THR A 11 -73.19 -13.75 -22.61
C THR A 11 -73.03 -15.22 -23.03
N VAL A 12 -71.98 -15.97 -22.70
CA VAL A 12 -71.52 -16.41 -21.35
C VAL A 12 -70.12 -17.05 -21.49
N GLY A 13 -69.30 -17.03 -20.43
CA GLY A 13 -68.57 -18.24 -20.01
C GLY A 13 -67.10 -18.39 -20.44
N SER A 14 -66.21 -18.13 -19.48
CA SER A 14 -65.13 -19.02 -19.06
C SER A 14 -64.36 -19.79 -20.13
N GLU A 15 -63.14 -19.35 -20.46
CA GLU A 15 -62.00 -20.27 -20.61
C GLU A 15 -60.74 -19.71 -19.95
N ASN A 16 -60.28 -20.51 -18.99
CA ASN A 16 -59.20 -20.26 -18.07
C ASN A 16 -57.88 -20.62 -18.78
N GLY A 17 -57.34 -19.69 -19.56
CA GLY A 17 -56.06 -19.83 -20.25
C GLY A 17 -54.88 -19.58 -19.31
N LYS A 18 -54.58 -20.54 -18.41
CA LYS A 18 -53.33 -20.57 -17.65
C LYS A 18 -52.14 -20.68 -18.62
N GLN A 19 -51.57 -19.54 -19.03
CA GLN A 19 -50.18 -19.50 -19.45
C GLN A 19 -49.34 -19.62 -18.18
N GLN A 20 -48.96 -20.87 -17.90
CA GLN A 20 -47.97 -21.17 -16.90
C GLN A 20 -46.65 -20.61 -17.43
N ASP A 21 -46.16 -19.53 -16.81
CA ASP A 21 -44.75 -19.20 -16.85
C ASP A 21 -44.01 -20.35 -16.15
N GLU A 22 -43.73 -21.41 -16.90
CA GLU A 22 -42.79 -22.42 -16.44
C GLU A 22 -41.44 -21.71 -16.26
N PRO A 23 -40.82 -21.75 -15.07
CA PRO A 23 -39.55 -21.10 -14.88
C PRO A 23 -38.52 -21.80 -15.76
N VAL A 24 -37.97 -21.08 -16.74
CA VAL A 24 -36.87 -21.55 -17.60
C VAL A 24 -35.73 -21.99 -16.69
N THR A 25 -35.63 -23.30 -16.46
CA THR A 25 -34.62 -23.86 -15.58
C THR A 25 -33.37 -24.11 -16.41
N ILE A 26 -32.51 -23.10 -16.48
CA ILE A 26 -31.20 -23.22 -17.11
C ILE A 26 -30.36 -24.12 -16.20
N ARG A 27 -30.28 -25.41 -16.53
CA ARG A 27 -29.35 -26.33 -15.88
C ARG A 27 -27.95 -26.07 -16.41
N ASP A 28 -27.28 -25.11 -15.79
CA ASP A 28 -25.87 -24.86 -16.06
C ASP A 28 -25.03 -26.05 -15.57
N ARG A 29 -24.36 -26.72 -16.51
CA ARG A 29 -23.48 -27.88 -16.24
C ARG A 29 -22.01 -27.47 -16.12
N ARG A 30 -21.71 -26.18 -16.01
CA ARG A 30 -20.33 -25.71 -15.82
C ARG A 30 -19.82 -26.16 -14.46
N ARG A 31 -18.59 -26.68 -14.46
CA ARG A 31 -17.88 -27.17 -13.26
C ARG A 31 -17.34 -26.02 -12.38
N VAL A 32 -17.57 -24.77 -12.77
CA VAL A 32 -16.99 -23.56 -12.20
C VAL A 32 -18.05 -22.46 -12.16
N ASP A 33 -18.16 -21.77 -11.03
CA ASP A 33 -19.13 -20.68 -10.82
C ASP A 33 -18.74 -19.41 -11.60
N PRO A 34 -19.66 -18.77 -12.36
CA PRO A 34 -19.36 -17.62 -13.19
C PRO A 34 -19.11 -16.30 -12.45
N VAL A 35 -19.40 -16.19 -11.15
CA VAL A 35 -19.18 -14.94 -10.37
C VAL A 35 -17.90 -15.01 -9.54
N THR A 36 -17.53 -16.20 -9.04
CA THR A 36 -16.39 -16.39 -8.13
C THR A 36 -15.24 -17.20 -8.72
N GLY A 37 -15.43 -17.94 -9.80
CA GLY A 37 -14.35 -18.64 -10.52
C GLY A 37 -13.75 -19.85 -9.81
N GLU A 38 -14.35 -20.32 -8.70
CA GLU A 38 -13.87 -21.49 -7.95
C GLU A 38 -14.61 -22.79 -8.35
N ALA A 39 -13.92 -23.92 -8.26
CA ALA A 39 -14.48 -25.24 -8.52
C ALA A 39 -15.25 -25.76 -7.29
N ARG A 40 -16.49 -26.20 -7.51
CA ARG A 40 -17.39 -26.66 -6.44
C ARG A 40 -16.88 -27.97 -5.81
N PRO A 41 -16.71 -28.07 -4.48
CA PRO A 41 -16.38 -29.33 -3.83
C PRO A 41 -17.61 -30.25 -3.78
N ASP A 42 -17.44 -31.49 -4.26
CA ASP A 42 -18.48 -32.53 -4.26
C ASP A 42 -18.75 -33.03 -2.84
N GLY A 43 -20.02 -33.03 -2.41
CA GLY A 43 -20.43 -33.53 -1.10
C GLY A 43 -21.94 -33.72 -0.92
N ALA A 44 -22.36 -35.00 -1.00
CA ALA A 44 -23.42 -35.70 -0.26
C ALA A 44 -24.82 -35.95 -0.88
N GLY A 45 -25.10 -37.26 -1.04
CA GLY A 45 -26.41 -37.96 -0.99
C GLY A 45 -26.79 -38.63 -2.32
N ASP A 46 -27.06 -39.93 -2.48
CA ASP A 46 -27.22 -41.12 -1.60
C ASP A 46 -27.22 -42.33 -2.59
N GLY A 47 -26.35 -43.35 -2.48
CA GLY A 47 -26.66 -44.60 -1.76
C GLY A 47 -27.08 -45.77 -2.69
N VAL A 48 -26.14 -46.58 -3.19
CA VAL A 48 -26.33 -48.04 -3.47
C VAL A 48 -25.02 -48.79 -3.25
N THR A 49 -25.13 -49.83 -2.42
CA THR A 49 -24.15 -50.84 -1.98
C THR A 49 -23.73 -51.84 -3.07
N ALA A 50 -22.46 -52.28 -3.08
CA ALA A 50 -22.07 -53.70 -3.20
C ALA A 50 -20.55 -53.90 -2.98
N GLU A 51 -20.24 -54.96 -2.25
CA GLU A 51 -18.95 -55.40 -1.74
C GLU A 51 -17.96 -56.02 -2.76
N ALA A 52 -16.69 -55.96 -2.35
CA ALA A 52 -15.64 -56.98 -2.41
C ALA A 52 -15.19 -57.63 -3.74
N GLY A 53 -13.86 -57.56 -3.93
CA GLY A 53 -13.08 -58.72 -4.34
C GLY A 53 -12.48 -58.67 -5.75
N SER A 54 -11.16 -58.46 -5.78
CA SER A 54 -10.17 -59.29 -6.48
C SER A 54 -9.21 -58.49 -7.35
N GLU A 55 -7.95 -58.54 -6.93
CA GLU A 55 -6.78 -58.62 -7.80
C GLU A 55 -7.09 -59.51 -9.02
N THR A 56 -6.94 -58.96 -10.22
CA THR A 56 -6.59 -59.72 -11.43
C THR A 56 -5.91 -58.75 -12.40
N ALA A 57 -4.68 -59.08 -12.75
CA ALA A 57 -3.86 -58.39 -13.72
C ALA A 57 -4.58 -58.16 -15.06
N PRO A 58 -4.34 -57.05 -15.78
CA PRO A 58 -4.49 -57.04 -17.22
C PRO A 58 -3.19 -57.55 -17.85
N GLY A 59 -3.31 -58.64 -18.60
CA GLY A 59 -2.27 -59.13 -19.50
C GLY A 59 -2.00 -58.16 -20.67
N PRO A 60 -0.95 -58.44 -21.45
CA PRO A 60 -0.46 -57.52 -22.47
C PRO A 60 -1.34 -57.63 -23.71
N ALA A 61 -2.17 -56.63 -23.97
CA ALA A 61 -2.87 -56.49 -25.26
C ALA A 61 -3.39 -55.07 -25.49
N ALA A 62 -2.52 -54.20 -25.97
CA ALA A 62 -2.86 -53.26 -27.05
C ALA A 62 -1.51 -52.89 -27.68
N GLY A 63 -1.26 -53.43 -28.88
CA GLY A 63 -0.04 -53.14 -29.63
C GLY A 63 0.09 -51.65 -29.93
N PRO A 64 1.28 -51.19 -30.35
CA PRO A 64 1.42 -49.87 -30.92
C PRO A 64 0.51 -49.82 -32.16
N GLY A 65 -0.60 -49.10 -32.06
CA GLY A 65 -1.35 -48.64 -33.22
C GLY A 65 -0.48 -47.61 -33.92
N ASP A 66 0.52 -48.11 -34.64
CA ASP A 66 1.36 -47.36 -35.55
C ASP A 66 0.47 -46.88 -36.70
N GLY A 67 0.37 -45.56 -36.84
CA GLY A 67 -0.53 -44.88 -37.77
C GLY A 67 -1.58 -44.03 -37.07
N ALA A 68 -1.17 -43.11 -36.20
CA ALA A 68 -1.94 -41.90 -36.05
C ALA A 68 -2.01 -41.25 -37.45
N ASP A 69 -3.23 -40.99 -37.94
CA ASP A 69 -3.43 -40.30 -39.20
C ASP A 69 -2.57 -39.02 -39.16
N PRO A 70 -1.72 -38.74 -40.16
CA PRO A 70 -0.84 -37.55 -40.14
C PRO A 70 -1.63 -36.25 -39.97
N GLU A 71 -2.92 -36.26 -40.34
CA GLU A 71 -3.85 -35.17 -40.11
C GLU A 71 -4.22 -35.00 -38.62
N VAL A 72 -4.39 -36.09 -37.87
CA VAL A 72 -4.67 -36.06 -36.42
C VAL A 72 -3.45 -35.55 -35.66
N GLU A 73 -2.24 -36.02 -35.98
CA GLU A 73 -1.02 -35.52 -35.34
C GLU A 73 -0.84 -34.01 -35.58
N LYS A 74 -1.04 -33.56 -36.82
CA LYS A 74 -0.98 -32.14 -37.17
C LYS A 74 -2.00 -31.30 -36.40
N LEU A 75 -3.26 -31.75 -36.32
CA LEU A 75 -4.30 -31.06 -35.57
C LEU A 75 -3.99 -31.02 -34.06
N THR A 76 -3.44 -32.10 -33.49
CA THR A 76 -3.05 -32.10 -32.07
C THR A 76 -1.89 -31.14 -31.79
N ALA A 77 -0.92 -31.02 -32.70
CA ALA A 77 0.17 -30.06 -32.59
C ALA A 77 -0.34 -28.61 -32.67
N GLU A 78 -1.25 -28.31 -33.61
CA GLU A 78 -1.87 -26.98 -33.72
C GLU A 78 -2.70 -26.62 -32.46
N VAL A 79 -3.43 -27.58 -31.89
CA VAL A 79 -4.17 -27.37 -30.64
C VAL A 79 -3.21 -27.13 -29.48
N ALA A 80 -2.11 -27.88 -29.40
CA ALA A 80 -1.10 -27.70 -28.35
C ALA A 80 -0.41 -26.33 -28.45
N GLU A 81 -0.02 -25.92 -29.66
CA GLU A 81 0.56 -24.60 -29.93
C GLU A 81 -0.40 -23.47 -29.53
N ARG A 82 -1.66 -23.53 -30.01
CA ARG A 82 -2.68 -22.54 -29.66
C ARG A 82 -2.98 -22.52 -28.17
N THR A 83 -2.98 -23.67 -27.51
CA THR A 83 -3.18 -23.75 -26.05
C THR A 83 -2.02 -23.11 -25.30
N ALA A 84 -0.78 -23.36 -25.73
CA ALA A 84 0.40 -22.73 -25.16
C ALA A 84 0.39 -21.21 -25.35
N ASP A 85 0.00 -20.73 -26.53
CA ASP A 85 -0.15 -19.30 -26.81
C ASP A 85 -1.25 -18.66 -25.96
N LEU A 86 -2.41 -19.31 -25.84
CA LEU A 86 -3.49 -18.83 -24.96
C LEU A 86 -3.04 -18.78 -23.50
N GLN A 87 -2.31 -19.79 -23.02
CA GLN A 87 -1.76 -19.79 -21.67
C GLN A 87 -0.78 -18.62 -21.48
N ARG A 88 0.12 -18.39 -22.44
CA ARG A 88 1.07 -17.28 -22.41
C ARG A 88 0.37 -15.93 -22.38
N VAL A 89 -0.57 -15.68 -23.30
CA VAL A 89 -1.35 -14.43 -23.36
C VAL A 89 -2.18 -14.24 -22.08
N SER A 90 -2.75 -15.32 -21.53
CA SER A 90 -3.50 -15.24 -20.28
C SER A 90 -2.62 -14.82 -19.09
N ALA A 91 -1.38 -15.33 -19.04
CA ALA A 91 -0.41 -14.97 -18.01
C ALA A 91 0.07 -13.53 -18.18
N GLU A 92 0.35 -13.10 -19.42
CA GLU A 92 0.71 -11.71 -19.74
C GLU A 92 -0.42 -10.75 -19.34
N TYR A 93 -1.68 -11.09 -19.66
CA TYR A 93 -2.84 -10.28 -19.28
C TYR A 93 -3.04 -10.22 -17.76
N ALA A 94 -2.90 -11.34 -17.05
CA ALA A 94 -2.98 -11.37 -15.60
C ALA A 94 -1.90 -10.48 -14.96
N ASN A 95 -0.67 -10.51 -15.48
CA ASN A 95 0.42 -9.66 -15.02
C ASN A 95 0.18 -8.18 -15.35
N TYR A 96 -0.30 -7.88 -16.57
CA TYR A 96 -0.67 -6.53 -16.98
C TYR A 96 -1.74 -5.96 -16.05
N ARG A 97 -2.83 -6.69 -15.80
CA ARG A 97 -3.92 -6.27 -14.92
C ARG A 97 -3.40 -5.96 -13.51
N ARG A 98 -2.65 -6.88 -12.90
CA ARG A 98 -2.04 -6.66 -11.57
C ARG A 98 -1.11 -5.46 -11.52
N ARG A 99 -0.40 -5.16 -12.61
CA ARG A 99 0.47 -3.97 -12.69
C ARG A 99 -0.38 -2.71 -12.80
N THR A 100 -1.34 -2.68 -13.72
CA THR A 100 -2.21 -1.52 -13.93
C THR A 100 -3.03 -1.17 -12.70
N ASP A 101 -3.52 -2.16 -11.95
CA ASP A 101 -4.28 -1.90 -10.71
C ASP A 101 -3.38 -1.26 -9.64
N ARG A 102 -2.14 -1.75 -9.45
CA ARG A 102 -1.16 -1.10 -8.56
C ARG A 102 -0.78 0.32 -9.02
N ASP A 103 -0.61 0.52 -10.32
CA ASP A 103 -0.28 1.84 -10.88
C ASP A 103 -1.44 2.83 -10.69
N ARG A 104 -2.68 2.35 -10.78
CA ARG A 104 -3.88 3.17 -10.50
C ARG A 104 -3.92 3.58 -9.03
N GLU A 105 -3.68 2.65 -8.11
CA GLU A 105 -3.63 2.92 -6.67
C GLU A 105 -2.51 3.92 -6.34
N SER A 106 -1.31 3.73 -6.89
CA SER A 106 -0.17 4.63 -6.67
C SER A 106 -0.42 6.02 -7.25
N THR A 107 -1.07 6.12 -8.41
CA THR A 107 -1.46 7.39 -9.03
C THR A 107 -2.50 8.11 -8.18
N GLN A 108 -3.52 7.40 -7.69
CA GLN A 108 -4.54 7.98 -6.80
C GLN A 108 -3.91 8.49 -5.49
N LEU A 109 -3.02 7.71 -4.88
CA LEU A 109 -2.30 8.12 -3.68
C LEU A 109 -1.43 9.36 -3.96
N SER A 110 -0.70 9.37 -5.06
CA SER A 110 0.16 10.50 -5.45
C SER A 110 -0.65 11.77 -5.70
N ALA A 111 -1.82 11.66 -6.33
CA ALA A 111 -2.73 12.79 -6.53
C ALA A 111 -3.26 13.34 -5.20
N LYS A 112 -3.68 12.47 -4.27
CA LYS A 112 -4.10 12.88 -2.92
C LYS A 112 -2.96 13.59 -2.18
N VAL A 113 -1.77 13.01 -2.19
CA VAL A 113 -0.58 13.57 -1.55
C VAL A 113 -0.25 14.96 -2.11
N SER A 114 -0.21 15.13 -3.43
CA SER A 114 0.07 16.43 -4.04
C SER A 114 -0.94 17.49 -3.61
N PHE A 115 -2.23 17.17 -3.67
CA PHE A 115 -3.29 18.10 -3.30
C PHE A 115 -3.23 18.49 -1.81
N VAL A 116 -3.05 17.51 -0.92
CA VAL A 116 -2.98 17.76 0.52
C VAL A 116 -1.71 18.52 0.90
N SER A 117 -0.59 18.24 0.23
CA SER A 117 0.67 18.96 0.42
C SER A 117 0.51 20.46 0.20
N ASP A 118 -0.19 20.86 -0.86
CA ASP A 118 -0.45 22.27 -1.15
C ASP A 118 -1.40 22.91 -0.12
N LEU A 119 -2.29 22.12 0.47
CA LEU A 119 -3.24 22.56 1.48
C LEU A 119 -2.63 22.66 2.89
N LEU A 120 -1.44 22.12 3.13
CA LEU A 120 -0.80 22.13 4.46
C LEU A 120 -0.59 23.56 5.00
N THR A 121 -0.29 24.53 4.14
CA THR A 121 -0.13 25.93 4.55
C THR A 121 -1.42 26.51 5.15
N VAL A 122 -2.57 26.14 4.57
CA VAL A 122 -3.89 26.57 5.07
C VAL A 122 -4.21 25.89 6.41
N LEU A 123 -3.83 24.61 6.56
CA LEU A 123 -3.98 23.91 7.84
C LEU A 123 -3.10 24.55 8.92
N ASP A 124 -1.87 24.94 8.58
CA ASP A 124 -0.98 25.66 9.50
C ASP A 124 -1.57 27.01 9.92
N ASP A 125 -2.22 27.72 9.00
CA ASP A 125 -2.90 28.99 9.31
C ASP A 125 -4.11 28.78 10.24
N PHE A 126 -4.86 27.68 10.09
CA PHE A 126 -5.92 27.34 11.02
C PHE A 126 -5.39 27.02 12.42
N GLU A 127 -4.29 26.28 12.51
CA GLU A 127 -3.63 26.00 13.79
C GLU A 127 -3.12 27.28 14.45
N ARG A 128 -2.48 28.16 13.67
CA ARG A 128 -2.03 29.48 14.14
C ARG A 128 -3.19 30.32 14.63
N ALA A 129 -4.29 30.37 13.89
CA ALA A 129 -5.50 31.09 14.29
C ALA A 129 -6.12 30.51 15.57
N GLU A 130 -6.06 29.19 15.75
CA GLU A 130 -6.52 28.54 16.99
C GLU A 130 -5.63 28.90 18.18
N GLN A 131 -4.30 28.88 18.02
CA GLN A 131 -3.34 29.27 19.06
C GLN A 131 -3.52 30.73 19.52
N HIS A 132 -3.89 31.63 18.61
CA HIS A 132 -4.17 33.03 18.93
C HIS A 132 -5.61 33.28 19.41
N GLY A 133 -6.48 32.27 19.40
CA GLY A 133 -7.88 32.41 19.81
C GLY A 133 -8.79 33.09 18.77
N ASP A 134 -8.31 33.29 17.54
CA ASP A 134 -9.05 33.90 16.43
C ASP A 134 -10.02 32.90 15.77
N LEU A 135 -9.75 31.60 15.93
CA LEU A 135 -10.58 30.52 15.38
C LEU A 135 -11.85 30.29 16.22
N THR A 136 -12.89 31.08 15.97
CA THR A 136 -14.15 31.03 16.75
C THR A 136 -15.41 30.97 15.86
N GLY A 137 -16.54 30.55 16.46
CA GLY A 137 -17.86 30.59 15.84
C GLY A 137 -17.94 29.88 14.48
N ALA A 138 -18.45 30.60 13.47
CA ALA A 138 -18.61 30.06 12.12
C ALA A 138 -17.28 29.72 11.43
N PHE A 139 -16.20 30.45 11.77
CA PHE A 139 -14.88 30.21 11.19
C PHE A 139 -14.29 28.89 11.69
N LYS A 140 -14.41 28.61 13.00
CA LYS A 140 -14.04 27.30 13.56
C LYS A 140 -14.82 26.15 12.91
N SER A 141 -16.14 26.30 12.75
CA SER A 141 -16.95 25.26 12.08
C SER A 141 -16.52 24.99 10.63
N ALA A 142 -16.07 26.02 9.90
CA ALA A 142 -15.55 25.85 8.56
C ALA A 142 -14.19 25.14 8.56
N ALA A 143 -13.26 25.54 9.44
CA ALA A 143 -11.97 24.90 9.61
C ALA A 143 -12.11 23.43 10.00
N ASP A 144 -12.97 23.11 10.98
CA ASP A 144 -13.24 21.74 11.42
C ASP A 144 -13.77 20.85 10.27
N LYS A 145 -14.58 21.42 9.36
CA LYS A 145 -15.05 20.69 8.17
C LYS A 145 -13.91 20.43 7.18
N VAL A 146 -13.04 21.40 6.97
CA VAL A 146 -11.86 21.22 6.09
C VAL A 146 -10.93 20.17 6.68
N VAL A 147 -10.60 20.27 7.97
CA VAL A 147 -9.82 19.27 8.72
C VAL A 147 -10.49 17.89 8.62
N GLY A 148 -11.80 17.82 8.81
CA GLY A 148 -12.56 16.58 8.66
C GLY A 148 -12.52 15.97 7.25
N VAL A 149 -12.41 16.78 6.20
CA VAL A 149 -12.26 16.29 4.82
C VAL A 149 -10.85 15.75 4.58
N VAL A 150 -9.80 16.44 5.02
CA VAL A 150 -8.42 15.96 4.83
C VAL A 150 -8.13 14.72 5.66
N ASN A 151 -8.69 14.60 6.86
CA ASN A 151 -8.58 13.39 7.67
C ASN A 151 -9.25 12.18 6.98
N LYS A 152 -10.40 12.38 6.30
CA LYS A 152 -11.03 11.33 5.48
C LYS A 152 -10.21 10.92 4.26
N LEU A 153 -9.33 11.81 3.76
CA LEU A 153 -8.38 11.47 2.71
C LEU A 153 -7.18 10.65 3.23
N GLY A 154 -7.09 10.44 4.55
CA GLY A 154 -6.05 9.67 5.22
C GLY A 154 -4.89 10.51 5.76
N LEU A 155 -5.09 11.83 5.89
CA LEU A 155 -4.11 12.71 6.53
C LEU A 155 -4.11 12.48 8.04
N GLU A 156 -2.94 12.23 8.60
CA GLU A 156 -2.71 12.07 10.02
C GLU A 156 -1.66 13.07 10.51
N PRO A 157 -1.99 13.94 11.48
CA PRO A 157 -1.01 14.78 12.15
C PRO A 157 -0.20 13.96 13.15
N PHE A 158 1.06 14.33 13.34
CA PHE A 158 1.95 13.77 14.38
C PHE A 158 2.92 14.84 14.89
N GLY A 159 3.65 14.51 15.96
CA GLY A 159 4.50 15.47 16.66
C GLY A 159 3.65 16.20 17.69
N ILE A 160 3.32 15.50 18.77
CA ILE A 160 2.67 16.05 19.95
C ILE A 160 3.73 16.18 21.05
N GLU A 161 3.62 17.22 21.88
CA GLU A 161 4.50 17.40 23.03
C GLU A 161 4.44 16.15 23.94
N GLY A 162 5.62 15.68 24.36
CA GLY A 162 5.80 14.46 25.14
C GLY A 162 5.91 13.16 24.32
N GLU A 163 5.75 13.20 22.99
CA GLU A 163 6.03 12.03 22.15
C GLU A 163 7.53 11.71 22.09
N LEU A 164 7.85 10.46 21.74
CA LEU A 164 9.23 10.03 21.51
C LEU A 164 9.77 10.66 20.23
N PHE A 165 11.01 11.13 20.28
CA PHE A 165 11.69 11.63 19.09
C PHE A 165 12.06 10.47 18.16
N ASP A 166 11.83 10.68 16.86
CA ASP A 166 12.11 9.72 15.79
C ASP A 166 12.67 10.50 14.60
N PRO A 167 13.97 10.37 14.27
CA PRO A 167 14.60 11.08 13.17
C PRO A 167 13.96 10.84 11.79
N ALA A 168 13.20 9.76 11.61
CA ALA A 168 12.54 9.47 10.33
C ALA A 168 11.33 10.38 10.05
N ILE A 169 10.69 10.89 11.11
CA ILE A 169 9.47 11.69 11.01
C ILE A 169 9.59 13.06 11.68
N HIS A 170 10.56 13.26 12.58
CA HIS A 170 10.77 14.48 13.35
C HIS A 170 12.05 15.21 12.90
N GLU A 171 11.94 16.53 12.74
CA GLU A 171 13.04 17.45 12.48
C GLU A 171 13.33 18.23 13.77
N ALA A 172 14.43 17.89 14.46
CA ALA A 172 14.86 18.61 15.65
C ALA A 172 15.48 19.96 15.26
N VAL A 173 14.79 21.05 15.56
CA VAL A 173 15.23 22.42 15.24
C VAL A 173 15.92 23.08 16.43
N GLN A 174 15.58 22.64 17.64
CA GLN A 174 16.12 23.15 18.89
C GLN A 174 16.38 21.99 19.85
N HIS A 175 17.46 22.10 20.62
CA HIS A 175 17.78 21.18 21.71
C HIS A 175 17.68 21.94 23.02
N GLU A 176 16.88 21.42 23.95
CA GLU A 176 16.85 21.87 25.33
C GLU A 176 17.87 21.07 26.16
N PRO A 177 18.56 21.73 27.10
CA PRO A 177 19.54 21.06 27.94
C PRO A 177 18.87 19.93 28.74
N ALA A 178 19.58 18.80 28.81
CA ALA A 178 19.12 17.67 29.59
C ALA A 178 19.16 18.03 31.09
N GLU A 179 18.01 17.93 31.76
CA GLU A 179 17.98 18.07 33.22
C GLU A 179 18.39 16.76 33.89
N ALA A 180 18.97 16.81 35.08
CA ALA A 180 19.34 15.60 35.83
C ALA A 180 18.13 14.72 36.22
N SER A 181 16.91 15.28 36.17
CA SER A 181 15.64 14.55 36.30
C SER A 181 14.90 14.39 34.97
N GLY A 182 15.59 14.65 33.86
CA GLY A 182 15.06 14.61 32.51
C GLY A 182 14.72 13.19 32.03
N PRO A 183 14.07 13.10 30.86
CA PRO A 183 13.60 11.83 30.33
C PRO A 183 14.76 10.88 30.00
N THR A 184 14.51 9.57 30.09
CA THR A 184 15.52 8.53 29.79
C THR A 184 15.78 8.37 28.28
N VAL A 185 14.89 8.94 27.45
CA VAL A 185 14.93 8.91 25.99
C VAL A 185 14.68 10.33 25.48
N THR A 186 15.21 10.67 24.29
CA THR A 186 14.94 11.96 23.67
C THR A 186 13.45 12.11 23.36
N VAL A 187 12.81 13.14 23.91
CA VAL A 187 11.38 13.43 23.74
C VAL A 187 11.16 14.81 23.17
N LEU A 188 9.98 15.02 22.58
CA LEU A 188 9.52 16.31 22.10
C LEU A 188 9.09 17.16 23.31
N THR A 189 9.74 18.31 23.53
CA THR A 189 9.32 19.26 24.59
C THR A 189 8.40 20.33 24.07
N ALA A 190 8.59 20.77 22.83
CA ALA A 190 7.72 21.72 22.16
C ALA A 190 7.58 21.37 20.67
N VAL A 191 6.41 21.66 20.10
CA VAL A 191 6.14 21.43 18.68
C VAL A 191 5.95 22.78 18.01
N LEU A 192 6.95 23.20 17.23
CA LEU A 192 6.91 24.48 16.51
C LEU A 192 6.00 24.40 15.29
N ARG A 193 5.98 23.25 14.62
CA ARG A 193 5.12 22.98 13.47
C ARG A 193 4.82 21.49 13.40
N ARG A 194 3.54 21.13 13.35
CA ARG A 194 3.12 19.74 13.27
C ARG A 194 3.54 19.08 11.96
N GLY A 195 3.88 17.79 12.09
CA GLY A 195 4.17 16.91 10.99
C GLY A 195 2.89 16.26 10.47
N TYR A 196 2.92 15.89 9.20
CA TYR A 196 1.77 15.29 8.53
C TYR A 196 2.20 14.11 7.67
N ARG A 197 1.43 13.01 7.73
CA ARG A 197 1.62 11.82 6.90
C ARG A 197 0.31 11.36 6.29
N ILE A 198 0.40 10.66 5.15
CA ILE A 198 -0.71 9.91 4.57
C ILE A 198 -0.26 8.46 4.44
N SER A 199 -0.93 7.58 5.19
CA SER A 199 -0.52 6.17 5.28
C SER A 199 0.95 6.09 5.72
N ASP A 200 1.82 5.46 4.92
CA ASP A 200 3.24 5.32 5.23
C ASP A 200 4.11 6.47 4.66
N ARG A 201 3.51 7.44 3.96
CA ARG A 201 4.26 8.53 3.33
C ARG A 201 4.21 9.79 4.18
N VAL A 202 5.36 10.18 4.71
CA VAL A 202 5.56 11.47 5.38
C VAL A 202 5.47 12.58 4.32
N LEU A 203 4.55 13.52 4.51
CA LEU A 203 4.42 14.71 3.66
C LEU A 203 5.41 15.78 4.10
N ARG A 204 5.50 15.98 5.41
CA ARG A 204 6.36 16.96 6.05
C ARG A 204 6.71 16.49 7.45
N PRO A 205 7.99 16.52 7.85
CA PRO A 205 8.37 16.20 9.22
C PRO A 205 7.84 17.25 10.20
N ALA A 206 7.63 16.85 11.46
CA ALA A 206 7.29 17.81 12.51
C ALA A 206 8.55 18.56 12.94
N MET A 207 8.48 19.90 12.99
CA MET A 207 9.57 20.71 13.53
C MET A 207 9.39 20.80 15.04
N VAL A 208 10.37 20.30 15.78
CA VAL A 208 10.25 20.07 17.22
C VAL A 208 11.47 20.57 17.97
N THR A 209 11.23 20.95 19.21
CA THR A 209 12.27 21.08 20.24
C THR A 209 12.38 19.74 20.94
N VAL A 210 13.61 19.24 21.09
CA VAL A 210 13.87 17.98 21.78
C VAL A 210 14.66 18.22 23.06
N GLN A 211 14.39 17.40 24.07
CA GLN A 211 15.27 17.29 25.23
C GLN A 211 15.95 15.94 25.18
N ASP A 212 17.29 15.96 25.16
CA ASP A 212 18.09 14.75 25.16
C ASP A 212 18.06 14.05 26.52
N ARG A 213 18.34 12.74 26.51
CA ARG A 213 18.42 11.95 27.74
C ARG A 213 19.47 12.53 28.70
N ALA A 214 19.22 12.42 30.01
CA ALA A 214 20.08 12.96 31.08
C ALA A 214 21.56 12.50 31.05
N GLU A 215 21.88 11.43 30.33
CA GLU A 215 23.24 10.88 30.18
C GLU A 215 23.92 11.26 28.84
N ASN A 216 23.28 12.06 27.99
CA ASN A 216 23.83 12.53 26.70
C ASN A 216 24.69 13.81 26.86
N GLU A 217 25.49 13.88 27.92
CA GLU A 217 26.57 14.87 28.01
C GLU A 217 27.70 14.37 27.09
N VAL A 218 27.67 14.81 25.84
CA VAL A 218 28.66 14.43 24.81
C VAL A 218 30.05 14.80 25.31
N ALA A 219 30.91 13.79 25.46
CA ALA A 219 32.35 13.95 25.66
C ALA A 219 32.90 14.89 24.58
N PRO A 220 33.72 15.90 24.94
CA PRO A 220 34.15 16.91 23.99
C PRO A 220 34.90 16.25 22.83
N GLU A 221 34.45 16.56 21.63
CA GLU A 221 35.09 16.27 20.36
C GLU A 221 36.56 16.72 20.44
N VAL A 222 37.47 15.76 20.32
CA VAL A 222 38.92 15.99 20.30
C VAL A 222 39.28 16.79 19.06
N VAL A 223 39.24 18.11 19.18
CA VAL A 223 40.02 19.01 18.33
C VAL A 223 41.49 18.74 18.60
N ALA A 224 42.09 17.93 17.74
CA ALA A 224 43.53 17.78 17.62
C ALA A 224 44.11 19.11 17.12
N GLU A 225 44.37 20.02 18.06
CA GLU A 225 45.17 21.22 17.82
C GLU A 225 46.64 20.86 18.06
N ALA A 226 47.39 20.70 16.97
CA ALA A 226 48.84 20.61 16.98
C ALA A 226 49.42 21.98 17.39
N ALA A 227 49.82 22.10 18.65
CA ALA A 227 50.62 23.21 19.13
C ALA A 227 52.10 22.97 18.81
N GLU A 228 52.53 23.52 17.66
CA GLU A 228 53.92 23.85 17.38
C GLU A 228 54.15 25.33 17.75
N GLY A 229 55.22 25.62 18.49
CA GLY A 229 55.65 26.96 18.88
C GLY A 229 56.07 26.97 20.35
N GLY A 230 57.27 27.37 20.75
CA GLY A 230 58.30 28.18 20.10
C GLY A 230 58.97 28.94 21.24
N ALA A 231 60.15 28.49 21.65
CA ALA A 231 60.94 29.17 22.67
C ALA A 231 61.71 30.34 22.03
N GLU A 232 61.50 31.53 22.59
CA GLU A 232 62.06 32.82 22.16
C GLU A 232 63.59 32.94 22.32
N PRO A 233 64.22 33.94 21.66
CA PRO A 233 65.65 33.98 21.36
C PRO A 233 66.49 34.79 22.38
N ALA A 234 67.80 34.59 22.34
CA ALA A 234 68.77 35.60 22.78
C ALA A 234 70.05 35.54 21.93
N ASP A 235 70.43 36.73 21.51
CA ASP A 235 71.45 37.16 20.57
C ASP A 235 72.89 37.15 21.17
N GLY A 236 73.91 37.04 20.30
CA GLY A 236 75.22 37.64 20.58
C GLY A 236 76.47 36.76 20.48
N GLY A 237 77.14 36.79 19.31
CA GLY A 237 78.60 36.97 19.22
C GLY A 237 79.49 35.74 18.92
N PRO A 238 80.31 35.76 17.83
CA PRO A 238 81.22 34.67 17.48
C PRO A 238 82.65 34.90 18.02
N GLY A 239 83.37 33.83 18.35
CA GLY A 239 84.79 33.94 18.67
C GLY A 239 85.49 32.64 19.08
N SER A 240 86.23 32.07 18.11
CA SER A 240 87.58 31.46 18.24
C SER A 240 87.88 30.46 19.36
N GLY A 241 88.29 29.24 18.98
CA GLY A 241 89.02 28.33 19.87
C GLY A 241 89.19 26.91 19.35
N GLU A 242 90.34 26.66 18.75
CA GLU A 242 90.96 25.41 18.29
C GLU A 242 90.71 24.09 19.09
N PRO A 243 90.96 22.92 18.48
CA PRO A 243 90.59 21.60 19.00
C PRO A 243 91.72 20.95 19.82
N GLN A 244 91.38 20.02 20.72
CA GLN A 244 92.30 18.98 21.17
C GLN A 244 91.57 17.76 21.75
N ASN A 245 91.65 16.67 20.98
CA ASN A 245 91.74 15.28 21.46
C ASN A 245 93.07 15.11 22.26
N PRO A 246 93.45 13.94 22.82
CA PRO A 246 92.72 12.77 23.33
C PRO A 246 93.14 12.39 24.78
N ALA A 247 92.47 11.40 25.39
CA ALA A 247 93.08 10.23 26.04
C ALA A 247 92.01 9.20 26.40
#